data_AF-A0A3D0LUD9-F1
#
_entry.id   AF-A0A3D0LUD9-F1
#
_cell.length_a   1.000
_cell.length_b   1.000
_cell.length_c   1.000
_cell.angle_alpha   90.00
_cell.angle_beta   90.00
_cell.angle_gamma   90.00
#
_symmetry.space_group_name_H-M   'P 1'
#
loop_
_entity.id
_entity.type
_entity.pdbx_description
1 polymer ?
#
loop_
_entity_poly.entity_id
_entity_poly.type
_entity_poly.pdbx_seq_one_letter_code
_entity_poly.pdbx_strand_id
1 'polypeptide(L)'
;MFKAHKHAFSALHNGLHRIAGPIHTANREAKKLKAHLERLQTVGEQVQSINEDVKSIWSWLAPAVAYSHALAQVKRLGLSPVEMRQAKNAAWRNTQAIPTSTAAENLRDFAVLRRRLGNTAAALRLLPIVERTKALTAAAPEGGGAFIGCDLPVLRQS
;
A
#
# COMPACT_ATOMS: atom_id res chain seq x y z
N MET A 1 64.55 5.79 55.31
CA MET A 1 63.96 4.99 54.21
C MET A 1 62.57 4.42 54.54
N PHE A 2 62.34 3.78 55.69
CA PHE A 2 61.04 3.16 56.04
C PHE A 2 59.79 4.07 56.00
N LYS A 3 59.88 5.34 56.45
CA LYS A 3 58.74 6.28 56.40
C LYS A 3 58.29 6.59 54.97
N ALA A 4 59.23 6.78 54.05
CA ALA A 4 58.92 7.10 52.65
C ALA A 4 58.17 5.94 51.95
N HIS A 5 58.55 4.69 52.23
CA HIS A 5 57.83 3.51 51.72
C HIS A 5 56.42 3.37 52.30
N LYS A 6 56.21 3.69 53.59
CA LYS A 6 54.86 3.66 54.19
C LYS A 6 53.92 4.69 53.56
N HIS A 7 54.42 5.89 53.26
CA HIS A 7 53.64 6.92 52.57
C HIS A 7 53.34 6.54 51.11
N ALA A 8 54.30 5.97 50.38
CA ALA A 8 54.10 5.51 49.02
C ALA A 8 53.06 4.38 48.93
N PHE A 9 53.11 3.41 49.85
CA PHE A 9 52.13 2.33 49.92
C PHE A 9 50.72 2.84 50.25
N SER A 10 50.59 3.77 51.19
CA SER A 10 49.29 4.38 51.54
C SER A 10 48.71 5.20 50.39
N ALA A 11 49.54 5.95 49.65
CA ALA A 11 49.12 6.68 48.46
C ALA A 11 48.65 5.73 47.35
N LEU A 12 49.36 4.62 47.12
CA LEU A 12 48.97 3.59 46.16
C LEU A 12 47.66 2.91 46.54
N HIS A 13 47.51 2.51 47.81
CA HIS A 13 46.30 1.88 48.33
C HIS A 13 45.07 2.79 48.21
N ASN A 14 45.23 4.07 48.58
CA ASN A 14 44.17 5.06 48.44
C ASN A 14 43.85 5.34 46.96
N GLY A 15 44.87 5.33 46.08
CA GLY A 15 44.69 5.43 44.64
C GLY A 15 43.89 4.26 44.05
N LEU A 16 44.22 3.03 44.45
CA LEU A 16 43.52 1.81 44.06
C LEU A 16 42.05 1.81 44.49
N HIS A 17 41.77 2.21 45.73
CA HIS A 17 40.39 2.34 46.21
C HIS A 17 39.59 3.42 45.46
N ARG A 18 40.25 4.54 45.09
CA ARG A 18 39.61 5.61 44.31
C ARG A 18 39.23 5.20 42.90
N ILE A 19 39.95 4.26 42.28
CA ILE A 19 39.64 3.77 40.92
C ILE A 19 38.72 2.54 40.92
N ALA A 20 38.83 1.67 41.93
CA ALA A 20 38.03 0.44 41.99
C ALA A 20 36.52 0.72 42.07
N GLY A 21 36.11 1.70 42.89
CA GLY A 21 34.70 2.10 43.02
C GLY A 21 34.07 2.53 41.68
N PRO A 22 34.63 3.55 41.00
CA PRO A 22 34.17 3.98 39.69
C PRO A 22 34.17 2.87 38.63
N ILE A 23 35.20 2.00 38.60
CA ILE A 23 35.26 0.86 37.67
C ILE A 23 34.10 -0.10 37.92
N HIS A 24 33.78 -0.42 39.18
CA HIS A 24 32.64 -1.26 39.51
C HIS A 24 31.30 -0.63 39.12
N THR A 25 31.13 0.68 39.35
CA THR A 25 29.92 1.41 38.94
C THR A 25 29.78 1.43 37.42
N ALA A 26 30.84 1.79 36.69
CA ALA A 26 30.85 1.80 35.23
C ALA A 26 30.54 0.41 34.63
N ASN A 27 31.10 -0.67 35.21
CA ASN A 27 30.78 -2.03 34.78
C ASN A 27 29.31 -2.40 35.05
N ARG A 28 28.73 -1.93 36.16
CA ARG A 28 27.31 -2.14 36.47
C ARG A 28 26.40 -1.41 35.48
N GLU A 29 26.75 -0.18 35.13
CA GLU A 29 26.02 0.62 34.13
C GLU A 29 26.14 0.01 32.73
N ALA A 30 27.33 -0.43 32.33
CA ALA A 30 27.55 -1.13 31.07
C ALA A 30 26.67 -2.39 30.94
N LYS A 31 26.54 -3.18 32.02
CA LYS A 31 25.64 -4.34 32.06
C LYS A 31 24.17 -3.95 31.91
N LYS A 32 23.73 -2.88 32.58
CA LYS A 32 22.37 -2.36 32.43
C LYS A 32 22.12 -1.89 31.01
N LEU A 33 23.06 -1.15 30.42
CA LEU A 33 22.95 -0.65 29.05
C LEU A 33 22.86 -1.80 28.05
N LYS A 34 23.68 -2.85 28.22
CA LYS A 34 23.59 -4.06 27.39
C LYS A 34 22.20 -4.71 27.46
N ALA A 35 21.65 -4.88 28.66
CA ALA A 35 20.30 -5.43 28.83
C ALA A 35 19.22 -4.54 28.21
N HIS A 36 19.38 -3.21 28.24
CA HIS A 36 18.48 -2.28 27.56
C HIS A 36 18.58 -2.38 26.03
N LEU A 37 19.79 -2.53 25.48
CA LEU A 37 20.00 -2.71 24.04
C LEU A 37 19.36 -4.01 23.54
N GLU A 38 19.52 -5.12 24.25
CA GLU A 38 18.87 -6.40 23.91
C GLU A 38 17.34 -6.26 23.88
N ARG A 39 16.76 -5.57 24.87
CA ARG A 39 15.31 -5.28 24.89
C ARG A 39 14.88 -4.41 23.71
N LEU A 40 15.64 -3.37 23.39
CA LEU A 40 15.33 -2.49 22.25
C LEU A 40 15.42 -3.24 20.92
N GLN A 41 16.37 -4.15 20.78
CA GLN A 41 16.47 -5.01 19.60
C GLN A 41 15.21 -5.88 19.45
N THR A 42 14.77 -6.55 20.53
CA THR A 42 13.53 -7.34 20.51
C THR A 42 12.31 -6.50 20.16
N VAL A 43 12.19 -5.29 20.72
CA VAL A 43 11.08 -4.37 20.36
C VAL A 43 11.17 -3.97 18.89
N GLY A 44 12.37 -3.73 18.36
CA GLY A 44 12.58 -3.44 16.94
C GLY A 44 12.09 -4.57 16.02
N GLU A 45 12.44 -5.81 16.34
CA GLU A 45 11.98 -7.00 15.62
C GLU A 45 10.45 -7.15 15.68
N GLN A 46 9.84 -6.90 16.85
CA GLN A 46 8.38 -6.92 17.01
C GLN A 46 7.69 -5.84 16.16
N VAL A 47 8.20 -4.61 16.17
CA VAL A 47 7.67 -3.51 15.35
C VAL A 47 7.76 -3.83 13.86
N GLN A 48 8.87 -4.43 13.43
CA GLN A 48 9.03 -4.86 12.04
C GLN A 48 8.01 -5.94 11.65
N SER A 49 7.77 -6.94 12.52
CA SER A 49 6.74 -7.95 12.30
C SER A 49 5.34 -7.33 12.17
N ILE A 50 4.98 -6.45 13.11
CA ILE A 50 3.68 -5.75 13.09
C ILE A 50 3.53 -4.94 11.81
N ASN A 51 4.58 -4.28 11.35
CA ASN A 51 4.55 -3.50 10.12
C ASN A 51 4.26 -4.37 8.89
N GLU A 52 4.84 -5.57 8.80
CA GLU A 52 4.54 -6.51 7.72
C GLU A 52 3.11 -7.06 7.81
N ASP A 53 2.62 -7.34 9.02
CA ASP A 53 1.23 -7.76 9.24
C ASP A 53 0.23 -6.67 8.79
N VAL A 54 0.50 -5.41 9.15
CA VAL A 54 -0.34 -4.27 8.75
C VAL A 54 -0.34 -4.09 7.22
N LYS A 55 0.82 -4.20 6.56
CA LYS A 55 0.90 -4.15 5.09
C LYS A 55 0.08 -5.26 4.45
N SER A 56 0.20 -6.48 4.98
CA SER A 56 -0.58 -7.63 4.52
C SER A 56 -2.07 -7.32 4.66
N ILE A 57 -2.56 -6.99 5.86
CA ILE A 57 -3.97 -6.66 6.12
C ILE A 57 -4.46 -5.55 5.17
N TRP A 58 -3.66 -4.51 4.94
CA TRP A 58 -4.02 -3.44 4.02
C TRP A 58 -4.18 -3.92 2.58
N SER A 59 -3.30 -4.81 2.10
CA SER A 59 -3.41 -5.39 0.75
C SER A 59 -4.73 -6.16 0.54
N TRP A 60 -5.21 -6.84 1.58
CA TRP A 60 -6.50 -7.55 1.57
C TRP A 60 -7.71 -6.60 1.64
N LEU A 61 -7.59 -5.50 2.40
CA LEU A 61 -8.68 -4.53 2.58
C LEU A 61 -8.80 -3.51 1.45
N ALA A 62 -7.69 -3.15 0.79
CA ALA A 62 -7.65 -2.08 -0.20
C ALA A 62 -8.69 -2.23 -1.33
N PRO A 63 -8.94 -3.43 -1.91
CA PRO A 63 -9.97 -3.59 -2.94
C PRO A 63 -11.39 -3.29 -2.43
N ALA A 64 -11.71 -3.71 -1.20
CA ALA A 64 -13.01 -3.47 -0.59
C ALA A 64 -13.22 -1.97 -0.28
N VAL A 65 -12.18 -1.29 0.19
CA VAL A 65 -12.18 0.16 0.42
C VAL A 65 -12.34 0.92 -0.91
N ALA A 66 -11.63 0.52 -1.96
CA ALA A 66 -11.75 1.12 -3.28
C ALA A 66 -13.18 0.97 -3.86
N TYR A 67 -13.78 -0.21 -3.68
CA TYR A 67 -15.14 -0.49 -4.12
C TYR A 67 -16.19 0.32 -3.33
N SER A 68 -16.07 0.39 -2.01
CA SER A 68 -17.01 1.15 -1.17
C SER A 68 -16.99 2.65 -1.51
N HIS A 69 -15.80 3.20 -1.75
CA HIS A 69 -15.63 4.58 -2.20
C HIS A 69 -16.26 4.81 -3.59
N ALA A 70 -16.02 3.92 -4.56
CA ALA A 70 -16.65 4.01 -5.88
C ALA A 70 -18.18 3.94 -5.79
N LEU A 71 -18.71 3.03 -4.96
CA LEU A 71 -20.15 2.92 -4.73
C LEU A 71 -20.74 4.19 -4.11
N ALA A 72 -20.04 4.83 -3.16
CA ALA A 72 -20.46 6.10 -2.59
C ALA A 72 -20.54 7.22 -3.64
N GLN A 73 -19.59 7.27 -4.57
CA GLN A 73 -19.62 8.22 -5.69
C GLN A 73 -20.81 8.00 -6.62
N VAL A 74 -21.11 6.73 -6.93
CA VAL A 74 -22.26 6.35 -7.77
C VAL A 74 -23.58 6.68 -7.06
N LYS A 75 -23.67 6.46 -5.74
CA LYS A 75 -24.85 6.84 -4.93
C LYS A 75 -25.16 8.33 -4.99
N ARG A 76 -24.14 9.18 -5.04
CA ARG A 76 -24.31 10.65 -5.16
C ARG A 76 -24.91 11.08 -6.50
N LEU A 77 -25.03 10.19 -7.49
CA LEU A 77 -25.68 10.48 -8.78
C LEU A 77 -27.22 10.42 -8.71
N GLY A 78 -27.80 10.13 -7.55
CA GLY A 78 -29.27 10.10 -7.39
C GLY A 78 -29.95 8.94 -8.13
N LEU A 79 -29.23 7.83 -8.35
CA LEU A 79 -29.77 6.64 -9.02
C LEU A 79 -30.85 5.99 -8.17
N SER A 80 -31.89 5.48 -8.83
CA SER A 80 -32.89 4.64 -8.18
C SER A 80 -32.25 3.33 -7.67
N PRO A 81 -32.89 2.63 -6.70
CA PRO A 81 -32.40 1.35 -6.20
C PRO A 81 -32.20 0.28 -7.29
N VAL A 82 -33.03 0.31 -8.34
CA VAL A 82 -32.95 -0.62 -9.48
C VAL A 82 -31.74 -0.31 -10.33
N GLU A 83 -31.54 0.96 -10.69
CA GLU A 83 -30.37 1.41 -11.46
C GLU A 83 -29.07 1.16 -10.71
N MET A 84 -29.05 1.38 -9.40
CA MET A 84 -27.90 1.05 -8.54
C MET A 84 -27.57 -0.44 -8.61
N ARG A 85 -28.58 -1.31 -8.53
CA ARG A 85 -28.39 -2.76 -8.65
C ARG A 85 -27.84 -3.14 -10.03
N GLN A 86 -28.36 -2.54 -11.10
CA GLN A 86 -27.87 -2.76 -12.45
C GLN A 86 -26.41 -2.31 -12.62
N ALA A 87 -26.06 -1.13 -12.12
CA ALA A 87 -24.68 -0.62 -12.13
C ALA A 87 -23.72 -1.56 -11.38
N LYS A 88 -24.09 -2.01 -10.18
CA LYS A 88 -23.30 -2.98 -9.42
C LYS A 88 -23.11 -4.29 -10.18
N ASN A 89 -24.20 -4.84 -10.73
CA ASN A 89 -24.15 -6.10 -11.46
C ASN A 89 -23.31 -5.99 -12.74
N ALA A 90 -23.42 -4.88 -13.48
CA ALA A 90 -22.61 -4.62 -14.66
C ALA A 90 -21.13 -4.50 -14.29
N ALA A 91 -20.80 -3.80 -13.21
CA ALA A 91 -19.43 -3.67 -12.74
C ALA A 91 -18.79 -5.02 -12.40
N TRP A 92 -19.52 -5.90 -11.70
CA TRP A 92 -19.03 -7.25 -11.36
C TRP A 92 -18.95 -8.17 -12.59
N ARG A 93 -19.92 -8.10 -13.51
CA ARG A 93 -19.86 -8.86 -14.77
C ARG A 93 -18.66 -8.46 -15.62
N ASN A 94 -18.33 -7.17 -15.68
CA ASN A 94 -17.17 -6.71 -16.43
C ASN A 94 -15.86 -7.18 -15.82
N THR A 95 -15.73 -7.22 -14.49
CA THR A 95 -14.57 -7.84 -13.82
C THR A 95 -14.38 -9.31 -14.22
N GLN A 96 -15.47 -10.05 -14.38
CA GLN A 96 -15.40 -11.45 -14.83
C GLN A 96 -15.01 -11.58 -16.31
N ALA A 97 -15.39 -10.62 -17.14
CA ALA A 97 -15.12 -10.64 -18.58
C ALA A 97 -13.75 -10.05 -18.95
N ILE A 98 -13.21 -9.14 -18.12
CA ILE A 98 -11.98 -8.40 -18.37
C ILE A 98 -11.09 -8.56 -17.14
N PRO A 99 -10.13 -9.52 -17.16
CA PRO A 99 -9.34 -9.89 -15.97
C PRO A 99 -8.53 -8.74 -15.37
N THR A 100 -8.21 -7.72 -16.16
CA THR A 100 -7.44 -6.54 -15.73
C THR A 100 -8.28 -5.44 -15.09
N SER A 101 -9.62 -5.55 -15.10
CA SER A 101 -10.53 -4.52 -14.60
C SER A 101 -11.14 -4.89 -13.25
N THR A 102 -11.20 -3.95 -12.33
CA THR A 102 -11.82 -4.17 -11.01
C THR A 102 -13.25 -3.62 -10.95
N ALA A 103 -14.08 -4.19 -10.07
CA ALA A 103 -15.45 -3.72 -9.90
C ALA A 103 -15.51 -2.25 -9.43
N ALA A 104 -14.48 -1.78 -8.71
CA ALA A 104 -14.35 -0.40 -8.28
C ALA A 104 -14.11 0.56 -9.45
N GLU A 105 -13.22 0.20 -10.38
CA GLU A 105 -12.96 0.97 -11.61
C GLU A 105 -14.21 1.00 -12.48
N ASN A 106 -14.81 -0.16 -12.74
CA ASN A 106 -16.04 -0.27 -13.52
C ASN A 106 -17.18 0.63 -12.98
N LEU A 107 -17.30 0.77 -11.65
CA LEU A 107 -18.27 1.70 -11.04
C LEU A 107 -17.90 3.17 -11.25
N ARG A 108 -16.61 3.53 -11.21
CA ARG A 108 -16.15 4.90 -11.50
C ARG A 108 -16.39 5.25 -12.96
N ASP A 109 -16.10 4.34 -13.88
CA ASP A 109 -16.34 4.54 -15.31
C ASP A 109 -17.81 4.63 -15.64
N PHE A 110 -18.62 3.79 -15.01
CA PHE A 110 -20.07 3.93 -15.06
C PHE A 110 -20.51 5.32 -14.56
N ALA A 111 -19.96 5.83 -13.45
CA ALA A 111 -20.29 7.15 -12.94
C ALA A 111 -19.93 8.27 -13.94
N VAL A 112 -18.74 8.18 -14.57
CA VAL A 112 -18.30 9.12 -15.60
C VAL A 112 -19.22 9.08 -16.81
N LEU A 113 -19.53 7.89 -17.32
CA LEU A 113 -20.46 7.70 -18.44
C LEU A 113 -21.85 8.23 -18.09
N ARG A 114 -22.36 7.95 -16.90
CA ARG A 114 -23.68 8.40 -16.45
C ARG A 114 -23.79 9.92 -16.35
N ARG A 115 -22.74 10.60 -15.88
CA ARG A 115 -22.66 12.06 -15.84
C ARG A 115 -22.63 12.66 -17.25
N ARG A 116 -21.87 12.06 -18.17
CA ARG A 116 -21.72 12.56 -19.55
C ARG A 116 -22.97 12.32 -20.40
N LEU A 117 -23.60 11.16 -20.26
CA LEU A 117 -24.71 10.73 -21.14
C LEU A 117 -26.09 11.09 -20.58
N GLY A 118 -26.19 11.45 -19.30
CA GLY A 118 -27.46 11.76 -18.65
C GLY A 118 -28.41 10.57 -18.48
N ASN A 119 -28.05 9.37 -18.95
CA ASN A 119 -28.92 8.19 -18.94
C ASN A 119 -28.16 6.92 -18.49
N THR A 120 -28.76 6.17 -17.56
CA THR A 120 -28.23 4.91 -17.01
C THR A 120 -28.13 3.81 -18.05
N ALA A 121 -29.15 3.61 -18.89
CA ALA A 121 -29.15 2.56 -19.90
C ALA A 121 -28.03 2.76 -20.94
N ALA A 122 -27.79 4.01 -21.36
CA ALA A 122 -26.70 4.34 -22.27
C ALA A 122 -25.33 4.07 -21.62
N ALA A 123 -25.15 4.49 -20.35
CA ALA A 123 -23.93 4.22 -19.60
C ALA A 123 -23.65 2.72 -19.44
N LEU A 124 -24.66 1.92 -19.13
CA LEU A 124 -24.53 0.46 -19.00
C LEU A 124 -24.15 -0.22 -20.33
N ARG A 125 -24.67 0.27 -21.47
CA ARG A 125 -24.34 -0.26 -22.80
C ARG A 125 -22.90 0.04 -23.22
N LEU A 126 -22.39 1.22 -22.87
CA LEU A 126 -21.05 1.66 -23.28
C LEU A 126 -19.95 1.20 -22.33
N LEU A 127 -20.27 0.86 -21.09
CA LEU A 127 -19.29 0.45 -20.08
C LEU A 127 -18.39 -0.71 -20.56
N PRO A 128 -18.91 -1.83 -21.12
CA PRO A 128 -18.05 -2.93 -21.59
C PRO A 128 -17.12 -2.53 -22.74
N ILE A 129 -17.54 -1.58 -23.58
CA ILE A 129 -16.73 -1.10 -24.71
C ILE A 129 -15.54 -0.30 -24.18
N VAL A 130 -15.80 0.65 -23.28
CA VAL A 130 -14.75 1.45 -22.62
C VAL A 130 -13.71 0.55 -21.95
N GLU A 131 -14.15 -0.43 -21.19
CA GLU A 131 -13.24 -1.31 -20.45
C GLU A 131 -12.41 -2.21 -21.37
N ARG A 132 -12.98 -2.71 -22.47
CA ARG A 132 -12.20 -3.44 -23.48
C ARG A 132 -11.16 -2.54 -24.16
N THR A 133 -11.52 -1.30 -24.50
CA THR A 133 -10.56 -0.36 -25.10
C THR A 133 -9.41 -0.03 -24.15
N LYS A 134 -9.68 0.09 -22.85
CA LYS A 134 -8.63 0.25 -21.82
C LYS A 134 -7.75 -0.98 -21.69
N ALA A 135 -8.34 -2.18 -21.67
CA ALA A 135 -7.57 -3.41 -21.60
C ALA A 135 -6.65 -3.59 -22.82
N LEU A 136 -7.15 -3.25 -24.03
CA LEU A 136 -6.35 -3.29 -25.26
C LEU A 136 -5.21 -2.26 -25.25
N THR A 137 -5.47 -1.04 -24.80
CA THR A 137 -4.46 0.02 -24.72
C THR A 137 -3.42 -0.25 -23.63
N ALA A 138 -3.81 -0.84 -22.50
CA ALA A 138 -2.89 -1.27 -21.44
C ALA A 138 -2.00 -2.46 -21.86
N ALA A 139 -2.47 -3.29 -22.80
CA ALA A 139 -1.70 -4.42 -23.34
C ALA A 139 -0.79 -4.03 -24.52
N ALA A 140 -0.96 -2.83 -25.09
CA ALA A 140 -0.15 -2.37 -26.21
C ALA A 140 1.24 -1.93 -25.68
N PRO A 141 2.35 -2.47 -26.22
CA PRO A 141 3.68 -1.99 -25.87
C PRO A 141 3.81 -0.53 -26.30
N GLU A 142 4.31 0.32 -25.41
CA GLU A 142 4.64 1.72 -25.70
C GLU A 142 5.68 1.75 -26.84
N GLY A 143 5.21 1.95 -28.07
CA GLY A 143 6.03 1.86 -29.29
C GLY A 143 5.30 1.39 -30.55
N GLY A 144 4.06 0.89 -30.45
CA GLY A 144 3.29 0.39 -31.59
C GLY A 144 2.50 1.47 -32.35
N GLY A 145 3.17 2.47 -32.92
CA GLY A 145 2.58 3.30 -33.97
C GLY A 145 2.35 2.49 -35.25
N ALA A 146 1.29 1.69 -35.30
CA ALA A 146 0.81 1.06 -36.52
C ALA A 146 -0.71 1.01 -36.49
N PHE A 147 -1.33 2.01 -37.11
CA PHE A 147 -2.60 1.82 -37.79
C PHE A 147 -2.41 0.65 -38.77
N ILE A 148 -2.75 -0.57 -38.34
CA ILE A 148 -2.98 -1.64 -39.30
C ILE A 148 -4.35 -1.34 -39.89
N GLY A 149 -4.31 -0.92 -41.16
CA GLY A 149 -5.47 -0.74 -42.00
C GLY A 149 -6.32 -2.01 -41.95
N CYS A 150 -7.49 -1.89 -41.34
CA CYS A 150 -8.62 -2.69 -41.78
C CYS A 150 -9.13 -2.01 -43.04
N ASP A 151 -8.79 -2.60 -44.18
CA ASP A 151 -9.41 -2.34 -45.47
C ASP A 151 -10.94 -2.31 -45.30
N LEU A 152 -11.51 -1.10 -45.34
CA LEU A 152 -12.92 -0.91 -45.62
C LEU A 152 -13.12 -1.31 -47.10
N PRO A 153 -13.95 -2.31 -47.43
CA PRO A 153 -14.32 -2.54 -48.81
C PRO A 153 -15.10 -1.30 -49.29
N VAL A 154 -14.44 -0.51 -50.14
CA VAL A 154 -15.07 0.57 -50.89
C VAL A 154 -16.18 -0.05 -51.73
N LEU A 155 -17.42 0.26 -51.38
CA LEU A 155 -18.58 0.03 -52.25
C LEU A 155 -18.36 0.83 -53.54
N ARG A 156 -17.81 0.15 -54.55
CA ARG A 156 -17.69 0.67 -55.91
C ARG A 156 -19.10 0.68 -56.49
N GLN A 157 -19.69 1.87 -56.55
CA GLN A 157 -20.89 2.08 -57.35
C GLN A 157 -20.52 1.87 -58.82
N SER A 158 -21.30 1.04 -59.51
CA SER A 158 -21.42 0.97 -60.95
C SER A 158 -22.91 0.89 -61.26
#